data_AF-A0A0F9G995-F1
#
_entry.id   AF-A0A0F9G995-F1
#
_cell.length_a   1.000
_cell.length_b   1.000
_cell.length_c   1.000
_cell.angle_alpha   90.00
_cell.angle_beta   90.00
_cell.angle_gamma   90.00
#
_symmetry.space_group_name_H-M   'P 1'
#
loop_
_entity.id
_entity.type
_entity.pdbx_description
1 polymer ?
#
loop_
_entity_poly.entity_id
_entity_poly.type
_entity_poly.pdbx_seq_one_letter_code
_entity_poly.pdbx_strand_id
1 'polypeptide(L)'
;MRFLVKITREDNGAKVYINEDDLETMFTKDAVLPGGTAFALMEGLNLRGDLGGGNEPATFIDLTAGSVDNFLLLSRLHFQSSSGDAIKVATWVNLHWIDLRWDDIGGYAIRLTPALGQNLSTFVLDRFTYDHSRASGPANGFILVDNTANSSNLGTFAIKNGRIEVNTAWTGDQAIFTVKKPNAGPNSRTVGLSLIGMTYQDNIAMASDVLAFQDTSGATTSCESLIILNSRFQGLSAVLGGDQDATSQVDLPTGAQFGEVIFCTGAPQYGLVQSTWRRALNNEYAIRVRVGADVDNRFAIRADGQHQWGDGTAAFDIALFRSAANTLQLASGDKLHLQDELELDGDLNHDGTNVGFYGVAPATRPGTTDDIKDGLTTLGLLAGTSATPLNLDGGLLTAGGVVATAGVIEYTDAPTLAASTTPSVTGGNLFLTNSTASITDFTGEQNGQVIILLCEADTTTSLVDSTPLFLSAAFTCGADDTISLISNGTVWYELSRSVN
;
A
#
# COMPACT_ATOMS: atom_id res chain seq x y z
N MET A 1 -35.03 19.34 60.94
CA MET A 1 -36.42 19.05 60.54
C MET A 1 -36.35 18.52 59.12
N ARG A 2 -36.67 17.25 58.91
CA ARG A 2 -36.58 16.54 57.63
C ARG A 2 -37.98 16.20 57.17
N PHE A 3 -38.22 16.27 55.87
CA PHE A 3 -39.54 16.06 55.30
C PHE A 3 -39.44 15.02 54.18
N LEU A 4 -40.02 13.84 54.38
CA LEU A 4 -40.21 12.80 53.35
C LEU A 4 -41.52 13.08 52.60
N VAL A 5 -41.53 13.22 51.28
CA VAL A 5 -42.75 13.63 50.53
C VAL A 5 -43.41 12.42 49.85
N LYS A 6 -44.51 11.91 50.41
CA LYS A 6 -45.39 10.93 49.74
C LYS A 6 -46.50 11.65 48.98
N ILE A 7 -46.64 11.35 47.68
CA ILE A 7 -47.68 11.88 46.79
C ILE A 7 -48.70 10.77 46.52
N THR A 8 -49.93 10.90 47.02
CA THR A 8 -51.07 10.03 46.66
C THR A 8 -52.14 10.84 45.94
N ARG A 9 -52.83 10.20 44.97
CA ARG A 9 -53.88 10.82 44.16
C ARG A 9 -55.25 10.53 44.78
N GLU A 10 -55.92 11.56 45.29
CA GLU A 10 -57.35 11.55 45.63
C GLU A 10 -58.06 12.64 44.81
N ASP A 11 -59.22 12.27 44.24
CA ASP A 11 -60.23 13.06 43.49
C ASP A 11 -59.99 14.56 43.22
N ASN A 12 -59.01 14.87 42.35
CA ASN A 12 -58.70 16.19 41.75
C ASN A 12 -57.64 17.08 42.44
N GLY A 13 -56.70 16.54 43.21
CA GLY A 13 -55.48 17.28 43.57
C GLY A 13 -54.39 16.42 44.20
N ALA A 14 -53.11 16.77 43.98
CA ALA A 14 -51.97 16.14 44.66
C ALA A 14 -51.76 16.78 46.04
N LYS A 15 -51.73 15.99 47.12
CA LYS A 15 -51.28 16.42 48.45
C LYS A 15 -49.90 15.84 48.76
N VAL A 16 -49.08 16.63 49.45
CA VAL A 16 -47.72 16.32 49.93
C VAL A 16 -47.84 15.82 51.38
N TYR A 17 -47.53 14.55 51.66
CA TYR A 17 -47.48 14.02 53.03
C TYR A 17 -46.05 13.87 53.51
N ILE A 18 -45.78 14.34 54.73
CA ILE A 18 -44.49 14.34 55.44
C ILE A 18 -44.49 13.16 56.42
N ASN A 19 -43.71 12.08 56.19
CA ASN A 19 -43.64 10.95 57.12
C ASN A 19 -42.24 10.81 57.76
N GLU A 20 -42.17 10.62 59.08
CA GLU A 20 -40.92 10.72 59.87
C GLU A 20 -40.18 9.37 60.05
N ASP A 21 -40.79 8.23 59.69
CA ASP A 21 -40.30 6.90 60.09
C ASP A 21 -39.65 6.02 58.99
N ASP A 22 -39.78 6.37 57.70
CA ASP A 22 -39.22 5.58 56.59
C ASP A 22 -37.97 6.26 55.99
N LEU A 23 -36.78 5.87 56.46
CA LEU A 23 -35.49 6.40 55.99
C LEU A 23 -35.07 5.90 54.59
N GLU A 24 -35.89 5.11 53.90
CA GLU A 24 -35.45 4.35 52.72
C GLU A 24 -35.66 5.05 51.38
N THR A 25 -36.81 5.72 51.13
CA THR A 25 -37.09 6.31 49.80
C THR A 25 -37.95 7.57 49.81
N MET A 26 -37.52 8.63 49.11
CA MET A 26 -38.26 9.90 49.05
C MET A 26 -39.49 9.89 48.14
N PHE A 27 -39.36 9.38 46.91
CA PHE A 27 -40.47 9.28 45.95
C PHE A 27 -40.62 7.83 45.50
N THR A 28 -41.77 7.22 45.77
CA THR A 28 -42.12 5.89 45.29
C THR A 28 -43.32 5.93 44.37
N LYS A 29 -43.32 5.10 43.33
CA LYS A 29 -44.53 4.81 42.58
C LYS A 29 -45.39 3.80 43.36
N ASP A 30 -46.70 4.01 43.40
CA ASP A 30 -47.64 3.03 43.93
C ASP A 30 -47.75 1.81 42.98
N ALA A 31 -47.53 0.61 43.52
CA ALA A 31 -47.60 -0.66 42.80
C ALA A 31 -48.98 -0.96 42.19
N VAL A 32 -50.05 -0.35 42.71
CA VAL A 32 -51.44 -0.62 42.30
C VAL A 32 -51.84 0.18 41.06
N LEU A 33 -51.09 1.21 40.68
CA LEU A 33 -51.43 2.03 39.51
C LEU A 33 -51.16 1.25 38.20
N PRO A 34 -52.19 1.00 37.36
CA PRO A 34 -52.04 0.22 36.14
C PRO A 34 -51.02 0.87 35.19
N GLY A 35 -50.22 0.02 34.53
CA GLY A 35 -49.30 0.46 33.48
C GLY A 35 -50.04 1.22 32.38
N GLY A 36 -49.50 2.37 31.96
CA GLY A 36 -50.06 3.20 30.89
C GLY A 36 -50.32 4.67 31.26
N THR A 37 -50.24 5.07 32.53
CA THR A 37 -50.38 6.48 32.94
C THR A 37 -49.17 6.96 33.75
N ALA A 38 -48.19 7.60 33.12
CA ALA A 38 -47.18 8.36 33.88
C ALA A 38 -46.51 9.48 33.05
N PHE A 39 -47.23 10.57 32.78
CA PHE A 39 -46.57 11.87 32.61
C PHE A 39 -46.21 12.39 34.00
N ALA A 40 -44.98 12.14 34.44
CA ALA A 40 -44.42 12.81 35.60
C ALA A 40 -43.31 13.73 35.11
N LEU A 41 -43.61 15.03 35.04
CA LEU A 41 -42.59 16.07 34.93
C LEU A 41 -42.14 16.37 36.36
N MET A 42 -40.90 16.02 36.70
CA MET A 42 -40.25 16.55 37.89
C MET A 42 -39.25 17.61 37.45
N GLU A 43 -39.44 18.83 37.93
CA GLU A 43 -38.60 19.95 37.53
C GLU A 43 -38.19 20.82 38.72
N GLY A 44 -36.90 21.18 38.79
CA GLY A 44 -36.41 22.20 39.71
C GLY A 44 -36.31 21.77 41.18
N LEU A 45 -36.31 20.47 41.49
CA LEU A 45 -36.20 19.96 42.86
C LEU A 45 -34.73 19.81 43.29
N ASN A 46 -34.45 20.16 44.54
CA ASN A 46 -33.20 19.81 45.20
C ASN A 46 -33.51 18.80 46.32
N LEU A 47 -33.00 17.58 46.16
CA LEU A 47 -33.22 16.44 47.03
C LEU A 47 -31.91 16.12 47.76
N ARG A 48 -31.90 16.28 49.08
CA ARG A 48 -30.68 16.23 49.90
C ARG A 48 -30.81 15.28 51.07
N GLY A 49 -29.92 14.31 51.16
CA GLY A 49 -29.63 13.52 52.36
C GLY A 49 -28.63 14.21 53.29
N ASP A 50 -28.47 13.68 54.51
CA ASP A 50 -27.33 14.09 55.34
C ASP A 50 -26.03 13.70 54.65
N LEU A 51 -25.01 14.53 54.65
CA LEU A 51 -23.69 14.07 54.22
C LEU A 51 -23.01 13.38 55.41
N GLY A 52 -22.85 12.04 55.36
CA GLY A 52 -22.05 11.29 56.34
C GLY A 52 -22.70 11.05 57.70
N GLY A 53 -23.97 11.41 57.88
CA GLY A 53 -24.69 11.29 59.16
C GLY A 53 -25.37 9.93 59.41
N GLY A 54 -25.16 8.92 58.55
CA GLY A 54 -25.84 7.61 58.64
C GLY A 54 -27.35 7.64 58.33
N ASN A 55 -27.90 8.82 58.08
CA ASN A 55 -29.32 9.07 57.86
C ASN A 55 -29.58 9.51 56.41
N GLU A 56 -28.89 8.92 55.45
CA GLU A 56 -29.07 9.23 54.03
C GLU A 56 -30.21 8.40 53.45
N PRO A 57 -31.07 8.98 52.58
CA PRO A 57 -32.03 8.17 51.86
C PRO A 57 -31.28 7.09 51.08
N ALA A 58 -31.76 5.86 51.13
CA ALA A 58 -31.20 4.80 50.29
C ALA A 58 -31.44 5.12 48.81
N THR A 59 -32.62 5.65 48.48
CA THR A 59 -32.99 6.06 47.12
C THR A 59 -33.83 7.33 47.12
N PHE A 60 -33.61 8.25 46.18
CA PHE A 60 -34.45 9.44 46.05
C PHE A 60 -35.72 9.14 45.26
N ILE A 61 -35.59 8.52 44.10
CA ILE A 61 -36.71 8.20 43.22
C ILE A 61 -36.69 6.69 42.97
N ASP A 62 -37.70 5.97 43.46
CA ASP A 62 -37.87 4.54 43.23
C ASP A 62 -39.15 4.27 42.43
N LEU A 63 -38.96 3.93 41.16
CA LEU A 63 -40.01 3.57 40.21
C LEU A 63 -39.93 2.07 39.87
N THR A 64 -39.55 1.23 40.84
CA THR A 64 -39.47 -0.23 40.64
C THR A 64 -40.82 -0.94 40.82
N ALA A 65 -41.76 -0.33 41.53
CA ALA A 65 -43.10 -0.83 41.73
C ALA A 65 -43.98 -0.62 40.47
N GLY A 66 -43.89 -1.56 39.53
CA GLY A 66 -44.71 -1.64 38.31
C GLY A 66 -44.14 -0.88 37.11
N SER A 67 -44.77 -1.05 35.94
CA SER A 67 -44.24 -0.51 34.66
C SER A 67 -44.27 1.00 34.55
N VAL A 68 -43.11 1.59 34.24
CA VAL A 68 -42.99 3.00 33.86
C VAL A 68 -43.24 3.10 32.36
N ASP A 69 -44.48 3.41 32.00
CA ASP A 69 -44.91 3.51 30.61
C ASP A 69 -45.16 4.99 30.23
N ASN A 70 -44.71 5.34 29.02
CA ASN A 70 -44.79 6.64 28.33
C ASN A 70 -44.11 7.85 29.00
N PHE A 71 -42.82 8.08 28.65
CA PHE A 71 -42.15 9.39 28.68
C PHE A 71 -41.99 10.04 30.08
N LEU A 72 -40.97 9.59 30.83
CA LEU A 72 -40.55 10.26 32.07
C LEU A 72 -39.54 11.37 31.76
N LEU A 73 -39.93 12.61 32.05
CA LEU A 73 -39.08 13.79 31.92
C LEU A 73 -38.64 14.27 33.31
N LEU A 74 -37.34 14.17 33.57
CA LEU A 74 -36.70 14.76 34.74
C LEU A 74 -35.86 15.95 34.27
N SER A 75 -36.06 17.11 34.87
CA SER A 75 -35.33 18.32 34.48
C SER A 75 -34.85 19.13 35.68
N ARG A 76 -33.62 19.67 35.63
CA ARG A 76 -33.13 20.63 36.65
C ARG A 76 -33.23 20.07 38.08
N LEU A 77 -32.90 18.79 38.27
CA LEU A 77 -32.93 18.14 39.59
C LEU A 77 -31.52 18.03 40.16
N HIS A 78 -31.41 18.17 41.47
CA HIS A 78 -30.17 17.98 42.21
C HIS A 78 -30.38 16.89 43.26
N PHE A 79 -29.58 15.83 43.21
CA PHE A 79 -29.52 14.74 44.18
C PHE A 79 -28.22 14.88 44.98
N GLN A 80 -28.31 15.04 46.29
CA GLN A 80 -27.16 15.21 47.16
C GLN A 80 -27.19 14.16 48.27
N SER A 81 -26.20 13.27 48.33
CA SER A 81 -26.03 12.25 49.37
C SER A 81 -27.15 11.21 49.46
N SER A 82 -26.96 10.03 48.86
CA SER A 82 -27.80 8.84 49.10
C SER A 82 -26.94 7.66 49.50
N SER A 83 -27.40 6.82 50.44
CA SER A 83 -26.64 5.64 50.89
C SER A 83 -26.66 4.48 49.90
N GLY A 84 -27.67 4.44 49.01
CA GLY A 84 -27.79 3.52 47.89
C GLY A 84 -27.91 4.25 46.56
N ASP A 85 -28.68 3.69 45.62
CA ASP A 85 -28.84 4.28 44.29
C ASP A 85 -29.74 5.52 44.33
N ALA A 86 -29.37 6.60 43.63
CA ALA A 86 -30.16 7.83 43.66
C ALA A 86 -31.52 7.67 42.95
N ILE A 87 -31.52 7.05 41.77
CA ILE A 87 -32.73 6.79 40.98
C ILE A 87 -32.79 5.29 40.64
N LYS A 88 -33.91 4.64 40.92
CA LYS A 88 -34.23 3.28 40.49
C LYS A 88 -35.44 3.29 39.58
N VAL A 89 -35.35 2.58 38.45
CA VAL A 89 -36.46 2.43 37.52
C VAL A 89 -36.56 0.96 37.11
N ALA A 90 -37.70 0.32 37.36
CA ALA A 90 -37.98 -0.96 36.73
C ALA A 90 -38.89 -0.75 35.53
N THR A 91 -38.72 -1.59 34.51
CA THR A 91 -39.65 -1.66 33.39
C THR A 91 -39.98 -0.32 32.72
N TRP A 92 -39.01 0.30 32.02
CA TRP A 92 -39.15 1.64 31.41
C TRP A 92 -39.36 1.69 29.90
N VAL A 93 -39.94 2.79 29.43
CA VAL A 93 -40.02 3.19 28.01
C VAL A 93 -39.81 4.70 27.89
N ASN A 94 -38.84 5.13 27.07
CA ASN A 94 -38.57 6.52 26.66
C ASN A 94 -38.23 7.47 27.82
N LEU A 95 -37.10 7.27 28.48
CA LEU A 95 -36.63 8.16 29.53
C LEU A 95 -35.87 9.34 28.89
N HIS A 96 -36.23 10.58 29.22
CA HIS A 96 -35.53 11.76 28.73
C HIS A 96 -35.22 12.71 29.89
N TRP A 97 -33.97 12.75 30.32
CA TRP A 97 -33.54 13.48 31.50
C TRP A 97 -32.54 14.56 31.12
N ILE A 98 -32.68 15.75 31.69
CA ILE A 98 -31.89 16.90 31.29
C ILE A 98 -31.54 17.82 32.47
N ASP A 99 -30.35 18.43 32.48
CA ASP A 99 -29.96 19.37 33.56
C ASP A 99 -29.97 18.70 34.95
N LEU A 100 -29.44 17.48 35.07
CA LEU A 100 -29.40 16.75 36.34
C LEU A 100 -28.05 16.91 37.05
N ARG A 101 -28.05 16.92 38.38
CA ARG A 101 -26.85 16.94 39.21
C ARG A 101 -26.90 15.85 40.28
N TRP A 102 -25.82 15.12 40.44
CA TRP A 102 -25.62 14.16 41.53
C TRP A 102 -24.35 14.50 42.29
N ASP A 103 -24.44 14.57 43.61
CA ASP A 103 -23.30 14.75 44.51
C ASP A 103 -23.30 13.62 45.56
N ASP A 104 -22.15 12.95 45.74
CA ASP A 104 -21.90 11.97 46.83
C ASP A 104 -22.88 10.79 46.92
N ILE A 105 -23.15 10.15 45.80
CA ILE A 105 -24.01 8.96 45.73
C ILE A 105 -23.26 7.71 46.22
N GLY A 106 -23.87 6.96 47.14
CA GLY A 106 -23.31 5.78 47.79
C GLY A 106 -23.59 4.45 47.09
N GLY A 107 -24.43 4.44 46.04
CA GLY A 107 -24.65 3.32 45.12
C GLY A 107 -24.38 3.75 43.67
N TYR A 108 -25.29 3.44 42.74
CA TYR A 108 -25.28 4.05 41.40
C TYR A 108 -26.10 5.34 41.38
N ALA A 109 -25.73 6.34 40.58
CA ALA A 109 -26.61 7.48 40.35
C ALA A 109 -27.94 7.03 39.71
N ILE A 110 -27.89 6.04 38.83
CA ILE A 110 -29.05 5.52 38.12
C ILE A 110 -28.98 4.00 38.07
N ARG A 111 -30.03 3.32 38.51
CA ARG A 111 -30.24 1.89 38.31
C ARG A 111 -31.49 1.66 37.47
N LEU A 112 -31.33 0.91 36.39
CA LEU A 112 -32.41 0.52 35.49
C LEU A 112 -32.54 -1.00 35.47
N THR A 113 -33.71 -1.53 35.82
CA THR A 113 -33.97 -2.99 35.91
C THR A 113 -35.05 -3.41 34.90
N PRO A 114 -34.67 -3.92 33.72
CA PRO A 114 -35.64 -4.37 32.72
C PRO A 114 -36.43 -5.60 33.19
N ALA A 115 -37.65 -5.77 32.68
CA ALA A 115 -38.33 -7.07 32.77
C ALA A 115 -38.15 -7.91 31.49
N LEU A 116 -38.37 -9.21 31.65
CA LEU A 116 -38.39 -10.17 30.55
C LEU A 116 -39.44 -9.78 29.50
N GLY A 117 -39.07 -9.86 28.21
CA GLY A 117 -39.96 -9.56 27.09
C GLY A 117 -40.22 -8.07 26.87
N GLN A 118 -39.61 -7.20 27.67
CA GLN A 118 -39.76 -5.77 27.48
C GLN A 118 -38.82 -5.28 26.37
N ASN A 119 -39.40 -4.58 25.39
CA ASN A 119 -38.63 -3.80 24.43
C ASN A 119 -38.32 -2.45 25.06
N LEU A 120 -37.15 -2.35 25.69
CA LEU A 120 -36.69 -1.06 26.18
C LEU A 120 -36.43 -0.14 25.00
N SER A 121 -36.86 1.10 25.14
CA SER A 121 -36.68 2.13 24.11
C SER A 121 -35.58 3.12 24.52
N THR A 122 -35.53 4.26 23.84
CA THR A 122 -34.50 5.30 24.00
C THR A 122 -34.38 5.81 25.45
N PHE A 123 -33.17 5.77 26.01
CA PHE A 123 -32.78 6.53 27.19
C PHE A 123 -31.93 7.72 26.75
N VAL A 124 -32.31 8.93 27.14
CA VAL A 124 -31.55 10.14 26.88
C VAL A 124 -31.23 10.81 28.21
N LEU A 125 -29.94 11.05 28.46
CA LEU A 125 -29.46 11.88 29.55
C LEU A 125 -28.60 12.99 28.96
N ASP A 126 -29.01 14.24 29.11
CA ASP A 126 -28.34 15.40 28.53
C ASP A 126 -28.01 16.45 29.60
N ARG A 127 -26.89 17.16 29.44
CA ARG A 127 -26.44 18.26 30.31
C ARG A 127 -26.49 17.88 31.79
N PHE A 128 -25.51 17.13 32.28
CA PHE A 128 -25.51 16.70 33.69
C PHE A 128 -24.14 16.83 34.36
N THR A 129 -24.13 16.83 35.69
CA THR A 129 -22.90 16.74 36.48
C THR A 129 -23.00 15.65 37.52
N TYR A 130 -21.98 14.82 37.65
CA TYR A 130 -21.82 13.89 38.75
C TYR A 130 -20.51 14.19 39.47
N ASP A 131 -20.58 14.59 40.72
CA ASP A 131 -19.44 14.85 41.58
C ASP A 131 -19.42 13.80 42.70
N HIS A 132 -18.50 12.85 42.61
CA HIS A 132 -18.38 11.77 43.57
C HIS A 132 -17.18 12.02 44.48
N SER A 133 -17.41 12.45 45.73
CA SER A 133 -16.36 12.70 46.72
C SER A 133 -16.55 11.89 48.01
N ARG A 134 -17.46 10.92 47.97
CA ARG A 134 -17.85 10.13 49.13
C ARG A 134 -16.77 9.12 49.50
N ALA A 135 -16.15 9.33 50.67
CA ALA A 135 -15.05 8.49 51.15
C ALA A 135 -15.47 7.12 51.71
N SER A 136 -16.76 6.89 52.00
CA SER A 136 -17.25 5.67 52.65
C SER A 136 -18.55 5.16 52.06
N GLY A 137 -18.66 3.85 51.81
CA GLY A 137 -19.85 3.22 51.21
C GLY A 137 -19.58 2.64 49.82
N PRO A 138 -20.47 1.77 49.31
CA PRO A 138 -20.25 1.04 48.06
C PRO A 138 -20.48 1.92 46.82
N ALA A 139 -19.53 2.79 46.52
CA ALA A 139 -19.57 3.57 45.28
C ALA A 139 -19.33 2.65 44.07
N ASN A 140 -20.41 2.21 43.44
CA ASN A 140 -20.32 1.11 42.47
C ASN A 140 -20.11 1.59 41.02
N GLY A 141 -20.50 2.83 40.70
CA GLY A 141 -20.42 3.41 39.36
C GLY A 141 -21.43 4.53 39.17
N PHE A 142 -21.66 4.94 37.91
CA PHE A 142 -22.63 5.99 37.58
C PHE A 142 -24.00 5.41 37.16
N ILE A 143 -24.06 4.64 36.07
CA ILE A 143 -25.29 4.00 35.58
C ILE A 143 -25.15 2.49 35.65
N LEU A 144 -26.17 1.82 36.20
CA LEU A 144 -26.34 0.37 36.14
C LEU A 144 -27.58 0.00 35.32
N VAL A 145 -27.41 -0.85 34.32
CA VAL A 145 -28.46 -1.61 33.67
C VAL A 145 -28.42 -3.04 34.20
N ASP A 146 -29.30 -3.34 35.15
CA ASP A 146 -29.41 -4.64 35.82
C ASP A 146 -30.26 -5.60 34.98
N ASN A 147 -29.70 -6.13 33.89
CA ASN A 147 -30.37 -7.07 33.02
C ASN A 147 -30.34 -8.52 33.52
N THR A 148 -30.28 -8.75 34.83
CA THR A 148 -30.35 -10.11 35.41
C THR A 148 -31.64 -10.86 35.05
N ALA A 149 -32.69 -10.14 34.61
CA ALA A 149 -33.92 -10.71 34.05
C ALA A 149 -33.80 -11.25 32.61
N ASN A 150 -32.64 -11.12 31.95
CA ASN A 150 -32.38 -11.58 30.59
C ASN A 150 -33.32 -10.97 29.53
N SER A 151 -33.60 -9.67 29.62
CA SER A 151 -34.33 -8.98 28.55
C SER A 151 -33.51 -9.01 27.26
N SER A 152 -34.22 -9.28 26.16
CA SER A 152 -33.64 -9.44 24.83
C SER A 152 -33.52 -8.13 24.05
N ASN A 153 -33.90 -6.99 24.61
CA ASN A 153 -33.73 -5.70 23.95
C ASN A 153 -33.59 -4.60 25.01
N LEU A 154 -32.36 -4.14 25.22
CA LEU A 154 -32.04 -3.10 26.18
C LEU A 154 -32.18 -1.67 25.62
N GLY A 155 -32.49 -1.53 24.34
CA GLY A 155 -32.66 -0.25 23.67
C GLY A 155 -31.34 0.52 23.45
N THR A 156 -31.47 1.82 23.25
CA THR A 156 -30.35 2.73 22.98
C THR A 156 -30.24 3.79 24.06
N PHE A 157 -29.02 4.06 24.50
CA PHE A 157 -28.67 5.06 25.50
C PHE A 157 -27.89 6.18 24.83
N ALA A 158 -28.37 7.41 24.96
CA ALA A 158 -27.71 8.60 24.48
C ALA A 158 -27.39 9.52 25.65
N ILE A 159 -26.13 9.50 26.09
CA ILE A 159 -25.62 10.26 27.22
C ILE A 159 -24.79 11.42 26.68
N LYS A 160 -25.16 12.66 26.99
CA LYS A 160 -24.64 13.84 26.31
C LYS A 160 -24.30 14.99 27.26
N ASN A 161 -23.30 15.78 26.87
CA ASN A 161 -22.92 17.04 27.50
C ASN A 161 -22.75 16.94 29.03
N GLY A 162 -22.26 15.80 29.50
CA GLY A 162 -22.12 15.50 30.92
C GLY A 162 -20.71 15.70 31.43
N ARG A 163 -20.56 16.02 32.72
CA ARG A 163 -19.29 15.97 33.45
C ARG A 163 -19.41 14.96 34.58
N ILE A 164 -18.44 14.05 34.68
CA ILE A 164 -18.28 13.12 35.78
C ILE A 164 -16.92 13.37 36.42
N GLU A 165 -16.92 13.66 37.71
CA GLU A 165 -15.74 13.84 38.53
C GLU A 165 -15.72 12.79 39.61
N VAL A 166 -14.66 12.00 39.66
CA VAL A 166 -14.45 10.96 40.66
C VAL A 166 -13.28 11.41 41.53
N ASN A 167 -13.63 11.87 42.74
CA ASN A 167 -12.72 12.34 43.76
C ASN A 167 -12.44 11.28 44.84
N THR A 168 -13.08 10.11 44.75
CA THR A 168 -12.92 8.98 45.68
C THR A 168 -13.14 7.66 44.95
N ALA A 169 -12.53 6.57 45.42
CA ALA A 169 -12.58 5.28 44.73
C ALA A 169 -13.98 4.72 44.65
N TRP A 170 -14.34 4.32 43.45
CA TRP A 170 -15.38 3.32 43.29
C TRP A 170 -14.86 1.99 43.84
N THR A 171 -15.71 1.27 44.56
CA THR A 171 -15.37 0.00 45.23
C THR A 171 -16.07 -1.21 44.60
N GLY A 172 -17.02 -0.98 43.71
CA GLY A 172 -17.83 -2.02 43.04
C GLY A 172 -17.36 -2.32 41.61
N ASP A 173 -18.24 -2.15 40.64
CA ASP A 173 -17.94 -2.42 39.22
C ASP A 173 -17.00 -1.36 38.60
N GLN A 174 -16.82 -0.22 39.27
CA GLN A 174 -15.89 0.85 38.88
C GLN A 174 -16.13 1.37 37.45
N ALA A 175 -17.40 1.58 37.09
CA ALA A 175 -17.78 1.94 35.73
C ALA A 175 -18.68 3.16 35.63
N ILE A 176 -18.49 3.94 34.56
CA ILE A 176 -19.48 4.97 34.18
C ILE A 176 -20.79 4.29 33.75
N PHE A 177 -20.71 3.18 33.01
CA PHE A 177 -21.86 2.44 32.54
C PHE A 177 -21.68 0.93 32.75
N THR A 178 -22.45 0.36 33.67
CA THR A 178 -22.44 -1.09 33.93
C THR A 178 -23.66 -1.74 33.29
N VAL A 179 -23.46 -2.88 32.62
CA VAL A 179 -24.54 -3.83 32.30
C VAL A 179 -24.31 -5.14 33.05
N LYS A 180 -25.22 -5.52 33.94
CA LYS A 180 -25.23 -6.84 34.60
C LYS A 180 -26.11 -7.81 33.84
N LYS A 181 -25.69 -9.07 33.73
CA LYS A 181 -26.40 -10.13 32.97
C LYS A 181 -26.60 -11.38 33.83
N PRO A 182 -27.57 -12.25 33.49
CA PRO A 182 -27.68 -13.57 34.11
C PRO A 182 -26.67 -14.52 33.47
N ASN A 183 -26.12 -15.42 34.29
CA ASN A 183 -24.93 -16.23 34.02
C ASN A 183 -24.96 -17.19 32.79
N ALA A 184 -25.96 -17.21 31.90
CA ALA A 184 -26.02 -18.28 30.86
C ALA A 184 -26.89 -18.05 29.59
N GLY A 185 -27.35 -16.84 29.26
CA GLY A 185 -28.31 -16.65 28.16
C GLY A 185 -27.72 -16.09 26.85
N PRO A 186 -27.84 -16.76 25.68
CA PRO A 186 -27.40 -16.24 24.37
C PRO A 186 -28.24 -15.06 23.84
N ASN A 187 -29.32 -14.69 24.54
CA ASN A 187 -30.34 -13.78 24.04
C ASN A 187 -30.33 -12.39 24.69
N SER A 188 -29.38 -12.07 25.58
CA SER A 188 -29.28 -10.70 26.11
C SER A 188 -28.67 -9.79 25.05
N ARG A 189 -29.54 -9.21 24.21
CA ARG A 189 -29.08 -8.23 23.23
C ARG A 189 -28.46 -7.05 23.95
N THR A 190 -27.53 -6.51 23.21
CA THR A 190 -26.53 -5.54 23.52
C THR A 190 -27.13 -4.13 23.63
N VAL A 191 -26.53 -3.26 24.45
CA VAL A 191 -26.96 -1.87 24.54
C VAL A 191 -26.31 -1.08 23.41
N GLY A 192 -27.09 -0.26 22.70
CA GLY A 192 -26.52 0.79 21.86
C GLY A 192 -26.17 2.00 22.73
N LEU A 193 -24.88 2.24 23.00
CA LEU A 193 -24.43 3.32 23.88
C LEU A 193 -23.77 4.44 23.06
N SER A 194 -24.28 5.66 23.20
CA SER A 194 -23.70 6.87 22.62
C SER A 194 -23.33 7.87 23.71
N LEU A 195 -22.06 8.25 23.75
CA LEU A 195 -21.48 9.23 24.65
C LEU A 195 -21.00 10.43 23.83
N ILE A 196 -21.63 11.60 24.02
CA ILE A 196 -21.37 12.78 23.18
C ILE A 196 -21.06 13.99 24.05
N GLY A 197 -19.90 14.63 23.87
CA GLY A 197 -19.57 15.81 24.68
C GLY A 197 -19.36 15.49 26.17
N MET A 198 -18.95 14.27 26.49
CA MET A 198 -18.72 13.82 27.87
C MET A 198 -17.35 14.27 28.37
N THR A 199 -17.26 14.70 29.62
CA THR A 199 -15.99 14.87 30.34
C THR A 199 -15.96 13.94 31.54
N TYR A 200 -14.97 13.05 31.61
CA TYR A 200 -14.66 12.25 32.79
C TYR A 200 -13.30 12.65 33.33
N GLN A 201 -13.22 12.86 34.64
CA GLN A 201 -11.99 13.17 35.34
C GLN A 201 -11.91 12.33 36.62
N ASP A 202 -10.97 11.39 36.64
CA ASP A 202 -10.49 10.77 37.86
C ASP A 202 -9.34 11.63 38.43
N ASN A 203 -9.55 12.13 39.66
CA ASN A 203 -8.59 12.98 40.35
C ASN A 203 -7.55 12.22 41.19
N ILE A 204 -7.70 10.90 41.39
CA ILE A 204 -6.86 10.13 42.32
C ILE A 204 -6.02 9.03 41.64
N ALA A 205 -5.91 9.02 40.31
CA ALA A 205 -5.09 8.03 39.59
C ALA A 205 -5.46 6.60 40.00
N MET A 206 -6.76 6.32 39.98
CA MET A 206 -7.32 5.08 40.48
C MET A 206 -7.18 4.00 39.43
N ALA A 207 -6.50 2.93 39.82
CA ALA A 207 -6.43 1.73 39.03
C ALA A 207 -7.83 1.10 38.98
N SER A 208 -8.25 0.70 37.77
CA SER A 208 -9.45 -0.09 37.45
C SER A 208 -10.73 0.64 37.04
N ASP A 209 -10.77 1.98 36.96
CA ASP A 209 -11.95 2.67 36.41
C ASP A 209 -12.13 2.39 34.92
N VAL A 210 -13.34 2.04 34.51
CA VAL A 210 -13.66 1.76 33.10
C VAL A 210 -14.85 2.58 32.59
N LEU A 211 -14.88 2.83 31.29
CA LEU A 211 -16.00 3.55 30.68
C LEU A 211 -17.28 2.71 30.68
N ALA A 212 -17.20 1.49 30.17
CA ALA A 212 -18.29 0.54 30.24
C ALA A 212 -17.80 -0.77 30.85
N PHE A 213 -18.50 -1.23 31.88
CA PHE A 213 -18.23 -2.52 32.53
C PHE A 213 -19.33 -3.50 32.19
N GLN A 214 -18.90 -4.71 31.91
CA GLN A 214 -19.82 -5.82 31.75
C GLN A 214 -19.53 -6.88 32.80
N ASP A 215 -20.49 -7.10 33.66
CA ASP A 215 -20.45 -8.15 34.67
C ASP A 215 -20.90 -9.45 34.02
N THR A 216 -19.95 -10.22 33.49
CA THR A 216 -20.22 -11.56 32.95
C THR A 216 -19.38 -12.58 33.68
N SER A 217 -20.00 -13.40 34.51
CA SER A 217 -19.46 -14.74 34.74
C SER A 217 -19.70 -15.58 33.47
N GLY A 218 -18.81 -15.48 32.47
CA GLY A 218 -18.65 -16.51 31.43
C GLY A 218 -19.39 -16.40 30.09
N ALA A 219 -19.88 -15.23 29.63
CA ALA A 219 -20.47 -15.09 28.28
C ALA A 219 -20.07 -13.80 27.55
N THR A 220 -19.41 -13.94 26.39
CA THR A 220 -18.88 -12.86 25.53
C THR A 220 -20.00 -12.09 24.81
N THR A 221 -20.48 -10.97 25.36
CA THR A 221 -21.48 -10.13 24.66
C THR A 221 -21.30 -8.64 24.94
N SER A 222 -20.44 -7.97 24.17
CA SER A 222 -20.12 -6.53 24.26
C SER A 222 -21.30 -5.58 23.98
N CYS A 223 -21.14 -4.27 24.15
CA CYS A 223 -22.10 -3.28 23.62
C CYS A 223 -22.26 -3.47 22.09
N GLU A 224 -23.46 -3.26 21.54
CA GLU A 224 -23.73 -3.55 20.11
C GLU A 224 -22.97 -2.57 19.25
N SER A 225 -23.10 -1.32 19.70
CA SER A 225 -22.49 -0.13 19.18
C SER A 225 -22.11 0.72 20.39
N LEU A 226 -20.83 1.00 20.53
CA LEU A 226 -20.33 2.09 21.37
C LEU A 226 -19.96 3.24 20.44
N ILE A 227 -20.53 4.42 20.67
CA ILE A 227 -20.23 5.64 19.92
C ILE A 227 -19.71 6.66 20.92
N ILE A 228 -18.48 7.11 20.75
CA ILE A 228 -17.89 8.17 21.57
C ILE A 228 -17.57 9.34 20.64
N LEU A 229 -18.16 10.51 20.91
CA LEU A 229 -17.99 11.72 20.09
C LEU A 229 -17.63 12.91 20.98
N ASN A 230 -16.63 13.69 20.59
CA ASN A 230 -16.25 14.95 21.25
C ASN A 230 -16.12 14.81 22.78
N SER A 231 -15.63 13.68 23.27
CA SER A 231 -15.61 13.36 24.70
C SER A 231 -14.19 13.21 25.20
N ARG A 232 -13.92 13.70 26.41
CA ARG A 232 -12.63 13.63 27.08
C ARG A 232 -12.75 12.72 28.30
N PHE A 233 -11.98 11.64 28.33
CA PHE A 233 -11.87 10.77 29.50
C PHE A 233 -10.45 10.81 30.03
N GLN A 234 -10.27 11.17 31.30
CA GLN A 234 -8.98 11.23 31.98
C GLN A 234 -8.97 10.26 33.16
N GLY A 235 -7.95 9.40 33.22
CA GLY A 235 -7.75 8.44 34.31
C GLY A 235 -8.51 7.12 34.16
N LEU A 236 -9.17 6.87 33.02
CA LEU A 236 -9.70 5.53 32.73
C LEU A 236 -8.56 4.52 32.57
N SER A 237 -8.74 3.35 33.18
CA SER A 237 -7.88 2.18 32.98
C SER A 237 -8.22 1.43 31.69
N ALA A 238 -9.49 1.40 31.27
CA ALA A 238 -9.93 0.83 30.00
C ALA A 238 -11.22 1.47 29.46
N VAL A 239 -11.46 1.35 28.16
CA VAL A 239 -12.77 1.69 27.55
C VAL A 239 -13.82 0.63 27.90
N LEU A 240 -13.43 -0.64 27.87
CA LEU A 240 -14.31 -1.77 28.20
C LEU A 240 -13.64 -2.58 29.31
N GLY A 241 -14.33 -2.77 30.43
CA GLY A 241 -13.92 -3.63 31.53
C GLY A 241 -14.80 -4.87 31.69
N GLY A 242 -14.40 -5.74 32.62
CA GLY A 242 -15.05 -7.03 32.92
C GLY A 242 -14.26 -8.23 32.41
N ASP A 243 -14.89 -9.40 32.45
CA ASP A 243 -14.39 -10.69 31.92
C ASP A 243 -14.43 -10.68 30.37
N GLN A 244 -13.83 -9.66 29.76
CA GLN A 244 -13.63 -9.60 28.32
C GLN A 244 -12.53 -10.62 27.99
N ASP A 245 -12.73 -11.43 26.94
CA ASP A 245 -11.68 -12.28 26.40
C ASP A 245 -10.46 -11.38 26.13
N ALA A 246 -9.29 -11.70 26.71
CA ALA A 246 -8.12 -10.82 26.80
C ALA A 246 -7.61 -10.29 25.44
N THR A 247 -8.13 -10.85 24.35
CA THR A 247 -7.87 -10.47 22.96
C THR A 247 -8.71 -9.28 22.45
N SER A 248 -9.75 -8.85 23.19
CA SER A 248 -10.70 -7.81 22.79
C SER A 248 -10.58 -6.49 23.56
N GLN A 249 -9.64 -6.43 24.51
CA GLN A 249 -9.39 -5.23 25.30
C GLN A 249 -8.75 -4.14 24.43
N VAL A 250 -9.46 -3.02 24.25
CA VAL A 250 -8.86 -1.80 23.69
C VAL A 250 -8.09 -1.14 24.82
N ASP A 251 -6.84 -1.58 25.01
CA ASP A 251 -5.92 -0.97 25.97
C ASP A 251 -5.67 0.49 25.60
N LEU A 252 -5.94 1.38 26.55
CA LEU A 252 -5.66 2.80 26.40
C LEU A 252 -4.22 3.09 26.86
N PRO A 253 -3.41 3.83 26.08
CA PRO A 253 -2.16 4.36 26.57
C PRO A 253 -2.43 5.26 27.78
N THR A 254 -1.64 5.09 28.83
CA THR A 254 -1.74 5.88 30.06
C THR A 254 -1.63 7.38 29.72
N GLY A 255 -2.69 8.15 30.00
CA GLY A 255 -2.73 9.61 29.75
C GLY A 255 -3.25 10.06 28.37
N ALA A 256 -3.85 9.18 27.57
CA ALA A 256 -4.45 9.56 26.29
C ALA A 256 -5.63 10.55 26.45
N GLN A 257 -5.59 11.68 25.75
CA GLN A 257 -6.73 12.60 25.59
C GLN A 257 -7.39 12.31 24.24
N PHE A 258 -8.62 11.80 24.25
CA PHE A 258 -9.34 11.47 23.02
C PHE A 258 -10.00 12.72 22.40
N GLY A 259 -9.83 12.85 21.09
CA GLY A 259 -10.74 13.58 20.20
C GLY A 259 -11.35 12.67 19.13
N GLU A 260 -11.30 11.34 19.34
CA GLU A 260 -11.43 10.31 18.29
C GLU A 260 -12.67 9.42 18.47
N VAL A 261 -13.23 8.97 17.34
CA VAL A 261 -14.40 8.10 17.23
C VAL A 261 -13.98 6.63 17.29
N ILE A 262 -14.36 5.90 18.35
CA ILE A 262 -14.16 4.45 18.46
C ILE A 262 -15.44 3.76 17.99
N PHE A 263 -15.35 2.92 16.95
CA PHE A 263 -16.43 2.02 16.54
C PHE A 263 -16.11 0.60 17.05
N CYS A 264 -16.87 0.12 18.04
CA CYS A 264 -16.87 -1.29 18.43
C CYS A 264 -18.20 -1.89 17.98
N THR A 265 -18.17 -2.83 17.03
CA THR A 265 -19.36 -3.61 16.62
C THR A 265 -19.33 -4.98 17.28
N GLY A 266 -20.29 -5.25 18.16
CA GLY A 266 -20.32 -6.44 19.02
C GLY A 266 -20.74 -7.76 18.35
N ALA A 267 -20.52 -7.98 17.05
CA ALA A 267 -20.86 -9.24 16.40
C ALA A 267 -19.67 -10.22 16.45
N PRO A 268 -19.71 -11.31 17.25
CA PRO A 268 -18.59 -12.25 17.40
C PRO A 268 -18.32 -13.14 16.16
N GLN A 269 -19.09 -13.00 15.07
CA GLN A 269 -18.98 -13.88 13.88
C GLN A 269 -18.35 -13.23 12.64
N TYR A 270 -18.15 -11.91 12.64
CA TYR A 270 -17.43 -11.23 11.57
C TYR A 270 -16.23 -10.55 12.20
N GLY A 271 -15.02 -11.03 11.87
CA GLY A 271 -13.78 -10.65 12.53
C GLY A 271 -13.73 -9.15 12.84
N LEU A 272 -13.67 -8.82 14.13
CA LEU A 272 -13.63 -7.44 14.60
C LEU A 272 -12.42 -6.76 13.94
N VAL A 273 -12.69 -5.78 13.07
CA VAL A 273 -11.67 -4.96 12.45
C VAL A 273 -11.39 -3.82 13.43
N GLN A 274 -10.26 -3.92 14.15
CA GLN A 274 -9.81 -2.84 15.00
C GLN A 274 -9.04 -1.83 14.15
N SER A 275 -9.61 -0.64 13.94
CA SER A 275 -8.88 0.50 13.37
C SER A 275 -8.54 1.52 14.45
N THR A 276 -7.27 1.91 14.57
CA THR A 276 -6.83 3.00 15.47
C THR A 276 -6.29 4.17 14.65
N TRP A 277 -6.68 5.40 14.96
CA TRP A 277 -6.24 6.63 14.28
C TRP A 277 -5.62 7.62 15.28
N ARG A 278 -4.29 7.58 15.47
CA ARG A 278 -3.63 8.41 16.49
C ARG A 278 -2.63 9.39 15.91
N ARG A 279 -2.36 10.45 16.66
CA ARG A 279 -1.14 11.25 16.47
C ARG A 279 0.05 10.39 16.86
N ALA A 280 0.83 9.98 15.87
CA ALA A 280 1.95 9.07 16.04
C ALA A 280 3.29 9.83 16.15
N LEU A 281 4.17 9.38 17.04
CA LEU A 281 5.57 9.81 17.11
C LEU A 281 6.42 9.10 16.03
N ASN A 282 7.67 9.52 15.84
CA ASN A 282 8.57 8.89 14.86
C ASN A 282 8.67 7.37 15.14
N ASN A 283 8.39 6.55 14.13
CA ASN A 283 8.27 5.08 14.14
C ASN A 283 6.95 4.47 14.66
N GLU A 284 6.00 5.26 15.13
CA GLU A 284 4.69 4.75 15.54
C GLU A 284 3.70 4.62 14.38
N TYR A 285 2.68 3.77 14.55
CA TYR A 285 1.54 3.68 13.62
C TYR A 285 0.57 4.86 13.83
N ALA A 286 0.35 5.63 12.77
CA ALA A 286 -0.72 6.63 12.68
C ALA A 286 -2.07 5.96 12.43
N ILE A 287 -2.09 4.97 11.53
CA ILE A 287 -3.24 4.10 11.26
C ILE A 287 -2.77 2.66 11.40
N ARG A 288 -3.59 1.82 12.04
CA ARG A 288 -3.40 0.36 12.02
C ARG A 288 -4.74 -0.33 11.95
N VAL A 289 -4.77 -1.46 11.28
CA VAL A 289 -5.92 -2.34 11.11
C VAL A 289 -5.48 -3.76 11.45
N ARG A 290 -6.20 -4.37 12.38
CA ARG A 290 -5.98 -5.75 12.86
C ARG A 290 -7.31 -6.48 12.89
N VAL A 291 -7.31 -7.78 12.59
CA VAL A 291 -8.46 -8.67 12.83
C VAL A 291 -8.17 -9.46 14.10
N GLY A 292 -9.14 -9.56 15.03
CA GLY A 292 -8.93 -9.94 16.43
C GLY A 292 -7.80 -10.95 16.76
N ALA A 293 -7.76 -12.12 16.10
CA ALA A 293 -6.79 -13.18 16.40
C ALA A 293 -5.42 -13.03 15.70
N ASP A 294 -5.24 -12.02 14.86
CA ASP A 294 -3.97 -11.74 14.19
C ASP A 294 -2.89 -11.44 15.22
N VAL A 295 -1.66 -11.88 15.04
CA VAL A 295 -0.51 -11.50 15.87
C VAL A 295 0.03 -10.12 15.46
N ASP A 296 -0.08 -9.77 14.19
CA ASP A 296 0.42 -8.53 13.58
C ASP A 296 -0.70 -7.71 12.91
N ASN A 297 -0.40 -6.49 12.48
CA ASN A 297 -1.38 -5.65 11.77
C ASN A 297 -1.51 -6.12 10.30
N ARG A 298 -2.71 -6.17 9.75
CA ARG A 298 -2.94 -6.46 8.32
C ARG A 298 -2.71 -5.26 7.42
N PHE A 299 -2.97 -4.08 7.95
CA PHE A 299 -2.68 -2.83 7.27
C PHE A 299 -2.21 -1.80 8.29
N ALA A 300 -1.15 -1.05 7.97
CA ALA A 300 -0.69 0.03 8.81
C ALA A 300 -0.12 1.18 7.99
N ILE A 301 -0.27 2.40 8.51
CA ILE A 301 0.43 3.60 8.06
C ILE A 301 1.24 4.12 9.24
N ARG A 302 2.56 4.17 9.08
CA ARG A 302 3.50 4.69 10.08
C ARG A 302 3.59 6.21 10.00
N ALA A 303 4.09 6.85 11.07
CA ALA A 303 4.26 8.30 11.16
C ALA A 303 5.23 8.87 10.11
N ASP A 304 6.14 8.04 9.59
CA ASP A 304 7.07 8.37 8.50
C ASP A 304 6.43 8.26 7.10
N GLY A 305 5.15 7.86 7.03
CA GLY A 305 4.41 7.68 5.78
C GLY A 305 4.59 6.30 5.13
N GLN A 306 5.29 5.35 5.77
CA GLN A 306 5.36 3.99 5.27
C GLN A 306 4.02 3.27 5.44
N HIS A 307 3.50 2.75 4.33
CA HIS A 307 2.32 1.90 4.29
C HIS A 307 2.76 0.44 4.29
N GLN A 308 2.11 -0.38 5.10
CA GLN A 308 2.47 -1.80 5.27
C GLN A 308 1.22 -2.65 5.18
N TRP A 309 1.33 -3.81 4.53
CA TRP A 309 0.24 -4.79 4.41
C TRP A 309 0.77 -6.18 4.78
N GLY A 310 -0.07 -6.99 5.40
CA GLY A 310 0.28 -8.36 5.79
C GLY A 310 -0.96 -9.24 6.00
N ASP A 311 -0.72 -10.54 6.19
CA ASP A 311 -1.76 -11.53 6.48
C ASP A 311 -2.25 -11.54 7.95
N GLY A 312 -1.55 -10.81 8.83
CA GLY A 312 -1.82 -10.72 10.26
C GLY A 312 -1.15 -11.81 11.11
N THR A 313 -0.38 -12.72 10.53
CA THR A 313 0.28 -13.82 11.27
C THR A 313 1.80 -13.65 11.40
N ALA A 314 2.41 -12.88 10.51
CA ALA A 314 3.84 -12.61 10.48
C ALA A 314 4.16 -11.13 10.18
N ALA A 315 5.45 -10.82 10.07
CA ALA A 315 5.92 -9.53 9.59
C ALA A 315 5.25 -9.17 8.25
N PHE A 316 5.01 -7.88 8.03
CA PHE A 316 4.35 -7.36 6.83
C PHE A 316 4.94 -7.92 5.54
N ASP A 317 4.07 -8.34 4.63
CA ASP A 317 4.43 -8.94 3.34
C ASP A 317 5.00 -7.91 2.37
N ILE A 318 4.52 -6.67 2.46
CA ILE A 318 4.92 -5.58 1.57
C ILE A 318 4.90 -4.25 2.32
N ALA A 319 5.85 -3.39 1.98
CA ALA A 319 5.83 -2.01 2.41
C ALA A 319 6.10 -1.03 1.27
N LEU A 320 5.32 0.05 1.25
CA LEU A 320 5.42 1.14 0.29
C LEU A 320 5.71 2.44 1.06
N PHE A 321 6.78 3.14 0.72
CA PHE A 321 7.16 4.38 1.40
C PHE A 321 7.86 5.34 0.47
N ARG A 322 7.96 6.60 0.91
CA ARG A 322 8.72 7.62 0.23
C ARG A 322 10.16 7.64 0.78
N SER A 323 11.16 7.25 -0.01
CA SER A 323 12.56 7.25 0.42
C SER A 323 13.25 8.60 0.28
N ALA A 324 12.81 9.44 -0.67
CA ALA A 324 13.26 10.81 -0.90
C ALA A 324 12.13 11.66 -1.51
N ALA A 325 12.32 12.98 -1.64
CA ALA A 325 11.35 13.81 -2.33
C ALA A 325 11.10 13.28 -3.76
N ASN A 326 9.83 13.05 -4.11
CA ASN A 326 9.40 12.51 -5.40
C ASN A 326 9.90 11.08 -5.71
N THR A 327 10.28 10.29 -4.70
CA THR A 327 10.70 8.89 -4.88
C THR A 327 9.85 7.96 -4.05
N LEU A 328 9.11 7.09 -4.73
CA LEU A 328 8.34 6.00 -4.12
C LEU A 328 9.18 4.72 -4.17
N GLN A 329 9.21 3.97 -3.07
CA GLN A 329 10.03 2.78 -2.91
C GLN A 329 9.22 1.65 -2.25
N LEU A 330 9.47 0.43 -2.73
CA LEU A 330 9.09 -0.81 -2.05
C LEU A 330 10.21 -1.26 -1.10
N ALA A 331 9.89 -1.95 -0.01
CA ALA A 331 10.93 -2.48 0.88
C ALA A 331 11.81 -3.51 0.16
N SER A 332 13.01 -3.72 0.71
CA SER A 332 14.01 -4.61 0.13
C SER A 332 13.47 -6.03 0.05
N GLY A 333 13.36 -6.58 -1.17
CA GLY A 333 12.85 -7.93 -1.44
C GLY A 333 11.42 -7.97 -1.99
N ASP A 334 10.67 -6.87 -1.87
CA ASP A 334 9.32 -6.75 -2.40
C ASP A 334 9.35 -6.67 -3.94
N LYS A 335 8.24 -7.05 -4.59
CA LYS A 335 8.09 -7.05 -6.05
C LYS A 335 6.90 -6.21 -6.49
N LEU A 336 7.08 -5.41 -7.55
CA LEU A 336 5.98 -4.73 -8.26
C LEU A 336 5.48 -5.63 -9.40
N HIS A 337 4.22 -6.05 -9.35
CA HIS A 337 3.53 -6.75 -10.44
C HIS A 337 2.42 -5.85 -10.96
N LEU A 338 2.47 -5.50 -12.25
CA LEU A 338 1.44 -4.73 -12.95
C LEU A 338 0.68 -5.68 -13.89
N GLN A 339 -0.65 -5.71 -13.80
CA GLN A 339 -1.47 -6.69 -14.55
C GLN A 339 -1.52 -6.39 -16.05
N ASP A 340 -1.46 -5.11 -16.42
CA ASP A 340 -1.57 -4.67 -17.81
C ASP A 340 -0.24 -4.08 -18.29
N GLU A 341 -0.09 -2.76 -18.25
CA GLU A 341 1.04 -2.05 -18.84
C GLU A 341 1.75 -1.14 -17.81
N LEU A 342 3.07 -1.00 -17.97
CA LEU A 342 3.88 0.02 -17.33
C LEU A 342 4.24 1.08 -18.37
N GLU A 343 3.57 2.23 -18.32
CA GLU A 343 3.96 3.40 -19.10
C GLU A 343 5.02 4.20 -18.34
N LEU A 344 6.10 4.56 -19.04
CA LEU A 344 7.18 5.40 -18.52
C LEU A 344 7.33 6.61 -19.45
N ASP A 345 7.05 7.81 -18.96
CA ASP A 345 7.17 9.07 -19.71
C ASP A 345 8.63 9.49 -20.01
N GLY A 346 9.61 8.61 -19.77
CA GLY A 346 11.04 8.89 -19.91
C GLY A 346 11.89 7.62 -19.97
N ASP A 347 13.21 7.78 -19.77
CA ASP A 347 14.16 6.68 -19.87
C ASP A 347 13.98 5.65 -18.74
N LEU A 348 14.02 4.35 -19.09
CA LEU A 348 14.14 3.26 -18.11
C LEU A 348 15.60 3.13 -17.65
N ASN A 349 15.92 3.70 -16.49
CA ASN A 349 17.18 3.45 -15.82
C ASN A 349 17.04 2.19 -14.93
N HIS A 350 17.77 1.12 -15.27
CA HIS A 350 17.80 -0.12 -14.49
C HIS A 350 19.23 -0.35 -13.97
N ASP A 351 19.37 -0.65 -12.69
CA ASP A 351 20.64 -0.93 -12.02
C ASP A 351 21.00 -2.44 -12.00
N GLY A 352 20.03 -3.28 -12.34
CA GLY A 352 20.19 -4.74 -12.45
C GLY A 352 20.90 -5.18 -13.73
N THR A 353 21.41 -6.40 -13.72
CA THR A 353 22.14 -6.99 -14.86
C THR A 353 21.24 -7.48 -16.01
N ASN A 354 19.92 -7.58 -15.81
CA ASN A 354 18.99 -8.17 -16.78
C ASN A 354 17.67 -7.39 -16.86
N VAL A 355 17.32 -6.85 -18.05
CA VAL A 355 15.93 -6.54 -18.43
C VAL A 355 15.40 -7.69 -19.26
N GLY A 356 14.44 -8.44 -18.73
CA GLY A 356 13.77 -9.50 -19.47
C GLY A 356 12.51 -8.97 -20.17
N PHE A 357 12.43 -9.12 -21.49
CA PHE A 357 11.19 -8.95 -22.23
C PHE A 357 10.52 -10.33 -22.35
N TYR A 358 9.28 -10.48 -21.89
CA TYR A 358 8.58 -11.76 -21.94
C TYR A 358 8.02 -12.01 -23.35
N GLY A 359 8.15 -13.24 -23.86
CA GLY A 359 7.61 -13.65 -25.18
C GLY A 359 8.53 -13.43 -26.38
N VAL A 360 9.65 -12.72 -26.21
CA VAL A 360 10.73 -12.62 -27.20
C VAL A 360 12.04 -12.73 -26.43
N ALA A 361 12.92 -13.67 -26.79
CA ALA A 361 14.24 -13.75 -26.18
C ALA A 361 14.94 -12.40 -26.36
N PRO A 362 15.30 -11.69 -25.27
CA PRO A 362 16.05 -10.45 -25.39
C PRO A 362 17.37 -10.79 -26.11
N ALA A 363 17.54 -10.30 -27.33
CA ALA A 363 18.82 -10.36 -28.00
C ALA A 363 19.67 -9.27 -27.35
N THR A 364 20.53 -9.68 -26.42
CA THR A 364 21.56 -8.81 -25.84
C THR A 364 22.32 -8.20 -27.02
N ARG A 365 22.16 -6.91 -27.24
CA ARG A 365 22.92 -6.19 -28.25
C ARG A 365 24.27 -5.83 -27.61
N PRO A 366 25.40 -6.43 -28.01
CA PRO A 366 26.69 -6.06 -27.45
C PRO A 366 26.93 -4.57 -27.70
N GLY A 367 27.11 -3.79 -26.64
CA GLY A 367 27.35 -2.33 -26.70
C GLY A 367 28.70 -1.93 -27.29
N THR A 368 29.35 -2.81 -28.05
CA THR A 368 30.69 -2.66 -28.62
C THR A 368 30.64 -2.92 -30.12
N THR A 369 31.69 -2.52 -30.83
CA THR A 369 31.93 -2.71 -32.29
C THR A 369 31.72 -4.14 -32.82
N ASP A 370 31.39 -5.09 -31.96
CA ASP A 370 31.15 -6.48 -32.31
C ASP A 370 29.85 -6.64 -33.14
N ASP A 371 28.86 -5.75 -33.02
CA ASP A 371 27.71 -5.70 -33.96
C ASP A 371 28.15 -5.49 -35.42
N ILE A 372 29.18 -4.66 -35.63
CA ILE A 372 29.73 -4.40 -36.96
C ILE A 372 30.57 -5.60 -37.40
N LYS A 373 31.35 -6.21 -36.50
CA LYS A 373 32.15 -7.41 -36.83
C LYS A 373 31.26 -8.61 -37.16
N ASP A 374 30.18 -8.81 -36.43
CA ASP A 374 29.23 -9.90 -36.67
C ASP A 374 28.44 -9.66 -37.95
N GLY A 375 28.04 -8.42 -38.22
CA GLY A 375 27.45 -8.03 -39.51
C GLY A 375 28.41 -8.27 -40.69
N LEU A 376 29.68 -7.88 -40.56
CA LEU A 376 30.70 -8.10 -41.58
C LEU A 376 31.05 -9.59 -41.73
N THR A 377 31.08 -10.36 -40.64
CA THR A 377 31.30 -11.81 -40.66
C THR A 377 30.12 -12.53 -41.35
N THR A 378 28.90 -12.11 -41.06
CA THR A 378 27.68 -12.65 -41.69
C THR A 378 27.64 -12.36 -43.19
N LEU A 379 28.15 -11.20 -43.61
CA LEU A 379 28.30 -10.84 -45.03
C LEU A 379 29.53 -11.51 -45.70
N GLY A 380 30.28 -12.34 -44.98
CA GLY A 380 31.50 -13.01 -45.48
C GLY A 380 32.70 -12.09 -45.64
N LEU A 381 32.60 -10.83 -45.20
CA LEU A 381 33.64 -9.82 -45.36
C LEU A 381 34.72 -9.90 -44.28
N LEU A 382 34.49 -10.67 -43.21
CA LEU A 382 35.44 -10.91 -42.12
C LEU A 382 35.44 -12.40 -41.74
N ALA A 383 36.60 -13.07 -41.77
CA ALA A 383 36.72 -14.47 -41.37
C ALA A 383 37.45 -14.54 -40.01
N GLY A 384 36.75 -14.19 -38.93
CA GLY A 384 37.24 -14.30 -37.55
C GLY A 384 37.73 -12.98 -36.92
N THR A 385 38.55 -13.09 -35.88
CA THR A 385 38.92 -11.96 -34.98
C THR A 385 40.15 -11.15 -35.42
N SER A 386 40.80 -11.53 -36.53
CA SER A 386 41.98 -10.86 -37.08
C SER A 386 41.71 -10.39 -38.51
N ALA A 387 42.46 -9.38 -38.98
CA ALA A 387 42.40 -8.95 -40.37
C ALA A 387 42.83 -10.10 -41.30
N THR A 388 41.87 -10.85 -41.82
CA THR A 388 42.10 -11.88 -42.82
C THR A 388 41.97 -11.28 -44.22
N PRO A 389 42.67 -11.83 -45.23
CA PRO A 389 42.41 -11.51 -46.62
C PRO A 389 40.91 -11.66 -46.94
N LEU A 390 40.38 -10.76 -47.77
CA LEU A 390 38.99 -10.79 -48.23
C LEU A 390 38.71 -12.13 -48.91
N ASN A 391 37.93 -12.98 -48.26
CA ASN A 391 37.51 -14.26 -48.82
C ASN A 391 36.18 -14.04 -49.56
N LEU A 392 36.17 -14.28 -50.87
CA LEU A 392 34.98 -14.12 -51.69
C LEU A 392 34.19 -15.42 -51.87
N ASP A 393 34.60 -16.51 -51.23
CA ASP A 393 33.99 -17.85 -51.36
C ASP A 393 33.79 -18.29 -52.81
N GLY A 394 34.78 -18.01 -53.66
CA GLY A 394 34.74 -18.29 -55.10
C GLY A 394 34.00 -17.23 -55.93
N GLY A 395 33.53 -16.15 -55.32
CA GLY A 395 32.99 -14.98 -56.00
C GLY A 395 34.06 -14.25 -56.81
N LEU A 396 33.75 -13.97 -58.08
CA LEU A 396 34.61 -13.21 -58.97
C LEU A 396 34.45 -11.70 -58.71
N LEU A 397 35.51 -11.04 -58.22
CA LEU A 397 35.53 -9.59 -58.11
C LEU A 397 35.73 -8.98 -59.50
N THR A 398 34.65 -8.52 -60.14
CA THR A 398 34.75 -7.81 -61.42
C THR A 398 35.00 -6.33 -61.14
N ALA A 399 36.27 -5.92 -61.10
CA ALA A 399 36.60 -4.51 -60.99
C ALA A 399 36.32 -3.82 -62.34
N GLY A 400 35.45 -2.81 -62.37
CA GLY A 400 35.09 -2.03 -63.56
C GLY A 400 36.19 -1.12 -64.12
N GLY A 401 37.46 -1.40 -63.80
CA GLY A 401 38.64 -0.60 -64.12
C GLY A 401 39.63 -0.66 -62.97
N VAL A 402 40.73 -1.40 -63.14
CA VAL A 402 41.85 -1.37 -62.19
C VAL A 402 42.70 -0.15 -62.52
N VAL A 403 42.56 0.92 -61.74
CA VAL A 403 43.50 2.05 -61.78
C VAL A 403 44.65 1.68 -60.84
N ALA A 404 45.74 1.16 -61.40
CA ALA A 404 46.96 0.89 -60.65
C ALA A 404 47.66 2.22 -60.32
N THR A 405 47.47 2.72 -59.10
CA THR A 405 48.03 4.02 -58.66
C THR A 405 49.51 3.96 -58.25
N ALA A 406 50.24 2.87 -58.53
CA ALA A 406 51.67 2.79 -58.25
C ALA A 406 52.42 1.84 -59.19
N GLY A 407 52.70 2.30 -60.42
CA GLY A 407 54.04 2.30 -61.01
C GLY A 407 54.74 0.99 -61.43
N VAL A 408 54.20 -0.20 -61.18
CA VAL A 408 54.81 -1.44 -61.70
C VAL A 408 53.70 -2.38 -62.18
N ILE A 409 53.59 -2.53 -63.50
CA ILE A 409 52.95 -3.72 -64.08
C ILE A 409 54.07 -4.74 -64.22
N GLU A 410 54.21 -5.60 -63.22
CA GLU A 410 55.18 -6.69 -63.26
C GLU A 410 54.62 -7.77 -64.21
N TYR A 411 55.17 -7.85 -65.42
CA TYR A 411 54.86 -8.93 -66.35
C TYR A 411 55.79 -10.10 -66.04
N THR A 412 55.38 -10.96 -65.10
CA THR A 412 56.27 -12.01 -64.57
C THR A 412 56.57 -13.14 -65.54
N ASP A 413 55.87 -13.26 -66.67
CA ASP A 413 56.06 -14.37 -67.63
C ASP A 413 55.76 -13.94 -69.08
N ALA A 414 56.64 -13.13 -69.69
CA ALA A 414 56.54 -12.85 -71.13
C ALA A 414 56.81 -14.16 -71.91
N PRO A 415 55.84 -14.71 -72.68
CA PRO A 415 56.06 -15.93 -73.42
C PRO A 415 57.13 -15.75 -74.50
N THR A 416 57.98 -16.77 -74.66
CA THR A 416 59.00 -16.81 -75.70
C THR A 416 58.37 -17.10 -77.06
N LEU A 417 58.66 -16.27 -78.07
CA LEU A 417 58.23 -16.51 -79.45
C LEU A 417 58.80 -17.85 -79.96
N ALA A 418 57.99 -18.58 -80.72
CA ALA A 418 58.45 -19.77 -81.42
C ALA A 418 59.51 -19.41 -82.46
N ALA A 419 60.53 -20.26 -82.65
CA ALA A 419 61.53 -20.12 -83.71
C ALA A 419 60.88 -20.36 -85.09
N SER A 420 60.28 -19.31 -85.65
CA SER A 420 59.50 -19.32 -86.90
C SER A 420 59.69 -17.99 -87.62
N THR A 421 59.55 -17.97 -88.95
CA THR A 421 59.47 -16.71 -89.71
C THR A 421 58.13 -15.99 -89.53
N THR A 422 57.14 -16.66 -88.92
CA THR A 422 55.77 -16.16 -88.69
C THR A 422 55.22 -16.57 -87.31
N PRO A 423 55.87 -16.24 -86.19
CA PRO A 423 55.46 -16.71 -84.86
C PRO A 423 54.09 -16.16 -84.46
N SER A 424 53.36 -16.89 -83.60
CA SER A 424 52.06 -16.42 -83.12
C SER A 424 52.18 -15.47 -81.94
N VAL A 425 51.34 -14.44 -81.92
CA VAL A 425 51.19 -13.47 -80.81
C VAL A 425 49.80 -13.55 -80.17
N THR A 426 49.10 -14.68 -80.35
CA THR A 426 47.78 -14.89 -79.77
C THR A 426 47.84 -14.81 -78.24
N GLY A 427 47.02 -13.96 -77.64
CA GLY A 427 46.82 -13.94 -76.18
C GLY A 427 47.89 -13.18 -75.37
N GLY A 428 48.79 -12.45 -76.02
CA GLY A 428 49.83 -11.66 -75.34
C GLY A 428 50.15 -10.35 -76.05
N ASN A 429 50.69 -9.40 -75.30
CA ASN A 429 51.18 -8.11 -75.81
C ASN A 429 52.67 -7.88 -75.47
N LEU A 430 53.31 -8.85 -74.84
CA LEU A 430 54.71 -8.80 -74.44
C LEU A 430 55.31 -10.18 -74.70
N PHE A 431 56.42 -10.25 -75.41
CA PHE A 431 57.05 -11.51 -75.81
C PHE A 431 58.58 -11.43 -75.72
N LEU A 432 59.22 -12.54 -75.38
CA LEU A 432 60.68 -12.71 -75.49
C LEU A 432 61.03 -13.25 -76.88
N THR A 433 62.06 -12.72 -77.54
CA THR A 433 62.55 -13.33 -78.79
C THR A 433 63.45 -14.53 -78.50
N ASN A 434 63.61 -15.46 -79.45
CA ASN A 434 64.27 -16.76 -79.24
C ASN A 434 65.27 -17.15 -80.35
N SER A 435 66.09 -16.18 -80.72
CA SER A 435 67.39 -16.31 -81.37
C SER A 435 67.50 -17.39 -82.46
N THR A 436 66.74 -17.29 -83.56
CA THR A 436 67.02 -18.12 -84.77
C THR A 436 66.24 -17.81 -86.06
N ALA A 437 65.27 -16.86 -86.10
CA ALA A 437 64.47 -16.63 -87.31
C ALA A 437 64.52 -15.19 -87.84
N SER A 438 64.49 -15.05 -89.17
CA SER A 438 64.12 -13.82 -89.86
C SER A 438 62.59 -13.74 -89.93
N ILE A 439 61.99 -13.06 -88.95
CA ILE A 439 60.56 -12.84 -88.83
C ILE A 439 60.10 -11.90 -89.94
N THR A 440 59.15 -12.36 -90.74
CA THR A 440 58.52 -11.58 -91.82
C THR A 440 57.07 -11.21 -91.49
N ASP A 441 56.47 -11.83 -90.47
CA ASP A 441 55.07 -11.62 -90.05
C ASP A 441 54.84 -12.12 -88.60
N PHE A 442 53.73 -11.76 -87.97
CA PHE A 442 53.21 -12.42 -86.76
C PHE A 442 51.77 -12.87 -86.98
N THR A 443 51.43 -14.07 -86.53
CA THR A 443 50.08 -14.66 -86.72
C THR A 443 49.22 -14.59 -85.45
N GLY A 444 47.91 -14.54 -85.62
CA GLY A 444 46.95 -14.49 -84.51
C GLY A 444 46.80 -13.09 -83.91
N GLU A 445 47.15 -12.08 -84.71
CA GLU A 445 47.02 -10.67 -84.44
C GLU A 445 45.55 -10.23 -84.35
N GLN A 446 45.29 -9.22 -83.52
CA GLN A 446 43.99 -8.54 -83.46
C GLN A 446 44.14 -7.08 -83.92
N ASN A 447 43.09 -6.53 -84.53
CA ASN A 447 43.08 -5.12 -84.91
C ASN A 447 43.24 -4.21 -83.67
N GLY A 448 44.29 -3.38 -83.67
CA GLY A 448 44.67 -2.51 -82.56
C GLY A 448 45.60 -3.16 -81.53
N GLN A 449 46.01 -4.42 -81.72
CA GLN A 449 46.94 -5.09 -80.80
C GLN A 449 48.32 -4.43 -80.87
N VAL A 450 48.83 -4.04 -79.71
CA VAL A 450 50.21 -3.58 -79.55
C VAL A 450 51.01 -4.71 -78.92
N ILE A 451 52.10 -5.13 -79.57
CA ILE A 451 53.04 -6.08 -79.00
C ILE A 451 54.38 -5.38 -78.72
N ILE A 452 55.02 -5.77 -77.64
CA ILE A 452 56.38 -5.40 -77.29
C ILE A 452 57.22 -6.68 -77.34
N LEU A 453 58.28 -6.65 -78.13
CA LEU A 453 59.26 -7.72 -78.17
C LEU A 453 60.46 -7.30 -77.33
N LEU A 454 60.88 -8.17 -76.42
CA LEU A 454 62.08 -8.01 -75.64
C LEU A 454 63.15 -8.95 -76.22
N CYS A 455 64.25 -8.37 -76.69
CA CYS A 455 65.36 -9.16 -77.22
C CYS A 455 66.16 -9.83 -76.10
N GLU A 456 66.30 -9.19 -74.93
CA GLU A 456 67.15 -9.68 -73.83
C GLU A 456 68.54 -10.12 -74.33
N ALA A 457 68.93 -11.39 -74.21
CA ALA A 457 70.21 -11.88 -74.71
C ALA A 457 70.19 -12.31 -76.19
N ASP A 458 69.05 -12.21 -76.87
CA ASP A 458 68.90 -12.56 -78.28
C ASP A 458 69.60 -11.54 -79.18
N THR A 459 70.55 -12.01 -79.99
CA THR A 459 71.29 -11.17 -80.95
C THR A 459 71.11 -11.63 -82.41
N THR A 460 70.22 -12.58 -82.66
CA THR A 460 70.11 -13.26 -83.97
C THR A 460 68.73 -13.19 -84.59
N THR A 461 67.67 -12.94 -83.81
CA THR A 461 66.35 -12.68 -84.39
C THR A 461 66.38 -11.37 -85.18
N SER A 462 65.88 -11.44 -86.42
CA SER A 462 65.74 -10.26 -87.29
C SER A 462 64.30 -10.13 -87.75
N LEU A 463 63.75 -8.93 -87.71
CA LEU A 463 62.49 -8.55 -88.29
C LEU A 463 62.78 -7.94 -89.66
N VAL A 464 62.27 -8.58 -90.71
CA VAL A 464 62.50 -8.18 -92.10
C VAL A 464 61.41 -7.20 -92.51
N ASP A 465 61.82 -5.98 -92.89
CA ASP A 465 60.92 -4.98 -93.46
C ASP A 465 60.36 -5.47 -94.81
N SER A 466 59.13 -5.95 -94.79
CA SER A 466 58.44 -6.58 -95.93
C SER A 466 56.96 -6.73 -95.61
N THR A 467 56.06 -6.74 -96.59
CA THR A 467 54.64 -6.99 -96.29
C THR A 467 54.45 -8.40 -95.71
N PRO A 468 53.81 -8.56 -94.53
CA PRO A 468 52.94 -7.59 -93.82
C PRO A 468 53.56 -6.79 -92.65
N LEU A 469 54.87 -6.82 -92.45
CA LEU A 469 55.61 -6.08 -91.42
C LEU A 469 56.27 -4.80 -91.99
N PHE A 470 55.66 -3.63 -91.77
CA PHE A 470 56.24 -2.33 -92.17
C PHE A 470 57.06 -1.73 -91.03
N LEU A 471 58.37 -1.63 -91.27
CA LEU A 471 59.34 -1.09 -90.32
C LEU A 471 60.02 0.15 -90.92
N SER A 472 60.63 0.99 -90.08
CA SER A 472 61.47 2.10 -90.56
C SER A 472 62.72 1.60 -91.31
N ALA A 473 63.21 0.43 -90.93
CA ALA A 473 64.21 -0.41 -91.60
C ALA A 473 64.16 -1.82 -90.98
N ALA A 474 64.79 -2.82 -91.62
CA ALA A 474 64.98 -4.12 -90.99
C ALA A 474 65.58 -3.97 -89.58
N PHE A 475 65.11 -4.76 -88.62
CA PHE A 475 65.51 -4.68 -87.22
C PHE A 475 66.13 -6.00 -86.81
N THR A 476 67.41 -6.01 -86.45
CA THR A 476 68.05 -7.18 -85.85
C THR A 476 68.16 -6.93 -84.37
N CYS A 477 67.68 -7.86 -83.54
CA CYS A 477 67.80 -7.76 -82.09
C CYS A 477 69.27 -7.58 -81.69
N GLY A 478 69.56 -6.54 -80.90
CA GLY A 478 70.73 -6.45 -80.04
C GLY A 478 70.40 -6.90 -78.62
N ALA A 479 71.42 -7.02 -77.77
CA ALA A 479 71.18 -7.33 -76.38
C ALA A 479 70.40 -6.18 -75.71
N ASP A 480 69.38 -6.53 -74.93
CA ASP A 480 68.47 -5.61 -74.25
C ASP A 480 67.68 -4.66 -75.16
N ASP A 481 67.64 -4.94 -76.46
CA ASP A 481 66.80 -4.20 -77.38
C ASP A 481 65.32 -4.54 -77.21
N THR A 482 64.47 -3.60 -77.61
CA THR A 482 63.03 -3.74 -77.64
C THR A 482 62.46 -3.14 -78.91
N ILE A 483 61.39 -3.74 -79.42
CA ILE A 483 60.59 -3.14 -80.49
C ILE A 483 59.11 -3.28 -80.17
N SER A 484 58.38 -2.19 -80.37
CA SER A 484 56.93 -2.13 -80.18
C SER A 484 56.27 -2.01 -81.55
N LEU A 485 55.30 -2.89 -81.81
CA LEU A 485 54.57 -2.96 -83.07
C LEU A 485 53.07 -2.85 -82.80
N ILE A 486 52.31 -2.28 -83.73
CA ILE A 486 50.85 -2.27 -83.71
C ILE A 486 50.28 -2.97 -84.94
N SER A 487 49.31 -3.86 -84.74
CA SER A 487 48.58 -4.51 -85.83
C SER A 487 47.30 -3.75 -86.17
N ASN A 488 46.98 -3.64 -87.46
CA ASN A 488 45.64 -3.24 -87.91
C ASN A 488 44.75 -4.46 -88.24
N GLY A 489 45.16 -5.67 -87.84
CA GLY A 489 44.51 -6.95 -88.12
C GLY A 489 44.92 -7.60 -89.44
N THR A 490 45.90 -7.05 -90.16
CA THR A 490 46.45 -7.62 -91.40
C THR A 490 47.93 -7.26 -91.60
N VAL A 491 48.34 -6.12 -91.05
CA VAL A 491 49.67 -5.52 -91.22
C VAL A 491 50.16 -5.02 -89.87
N TRP A 492 51.46 -5.17 -89.63
CA TRP A 492 52.17 -4.68 -88.47
C TRP A 492 52.93 -3.40 -88.81
N TYR A 493 52.79 -2.38 -87.96
CA TYR A 493 53.51 -1.12 -88.05
C TYR A 493 54.40 -0.96 -86.85
N GLU A 494 55.63 -0.53 -87.08
CA GLU A 494 56.50 -0.10 -85.99
C GLU A 494 55.95 1.16 -85.29
N LEU A 495 55.83 1.08 -83.96
CA LEU A 495 55.57 2.25 -83.11
C LEU A 495 56.88 2.86 -82.61
N SER A 496 57.79 2.02 -82.14
CA SER A 496 59.10 2.43 -81.62
C SER A 496 60.04 1.24 -81.55
N ARG A 497 61.34 1.50 -81.65
CA ARG A 497 62.41 0.56 -81.31
C ARG A 497 63.42 1.23 -80.39
N SER A 498 64.07 0.45 -79.53
CA SER A 498 65.33 0.88 -78.92
C SER A 498 66.50 0.57 -79.85
N VAL A 499 67.63 1.20 -79.56
CA VAL A 499 68.95 0.79 -80.01
C VAL A 499 69.83 0.95 -78.78
N ASN A 500 69.99 -0.13 -78.00
CA ASN A 500 70.73 -0.14 -76.74
C ASN A 500 72.21 -0.50 -76.92
#